data_AF-A0A2G3JZ51-F1
#
_entry.id   AF-A0A2G3JZ51-F1
#
_cell.length_a   1.000
_cell.length_b   1.000
_cell.length_c   1.000
_cell.angle_alpha   90.00
_cell.angle_beta   90.00
_cell.angle_gamma   90.00
#
_symmetry.space_group_name_H-M   'P 1'
#
loop_
_entity.id
_entity.type
_entity.pdbx_description
1 polymer ?
#
loop_
_entity_poly.entity_id
_entity_poly.type
_entity_poly.pdbx_seq_one_letter_code
_entity_poly.pdbx_strand_id
1 'polypeptide(L)'
;MRSAGIRVLEYDPLNPLWTRNKWLVNNRDHRKLLVVDGKVAFLCGVNISKVYSRGSHLFKRQQSKDGQIPWRDTHLQIEGPVVADFQRCFLSTWQRQNGPPLAEQRYFPSLSRQGKDLVRAIPSAFNEAYSQVYVALISAISHAEKQIYLTNAYFVPDEQFPQALIDAAKRGVEVQLVGHIGCRESSFYTPAWQDLLRSKFPPFLPYKSTH
;
A
#
# COMPACT_ATOMS: atom_id res chain seq x y z
N MET A 1 21.89 13.81 -0.21
CA MET A 1 20.75 14.23 0.64
C MET A 1 21.22 15.04 1.84
N ARG A 2 21.96 14.46 2.80
CA ARG A 2 22.49 15.23 3.95
C ARG A 2 23.36 16.41 3.54
N SER A 3 24.23 16.23 2.55
CA SER A 3 25.04 17.32 1.96
C SER A 3 24.23 18.45 1.32
N ALA A 4 22.95 18.22 1.00
CA ALA A 4 22.03 19.20 0.46
C ALA A 4 21.12 19.81 1.56
N GLY A 5 21.45 19.63 2.85
CA GLY A 5 20.68 20.14 3.98
C GLY A 5 19.44 19.32 4.36
N ILE A 6 19.22 18.17 3.71
CA ILE A 6 18.07 17.31 4.00
C ILE A 6 18.34 16.53 5.30
N ARG A 7 17.43 16.65 6.25
CA ARG A 7 17.43 15.83 7.47
C ARG A 7 17.03 14.39 7.11
N VAL A 8 17.91 13.44 7.42
CA VAL A 8 17.74 12.01 7.09
C VAL A 8 17.93 11.18 8.35
N LEU A 9 16.93 10.37 8.66
CA LEU A 9 16.90 9.44 9.77
C LEU A 9 16.70 8.02 9.24
N GLU A 10 17.45 7.08 9.78
CA GLU A 10 17.32 5.66 9.46
C GLU A 10 16.25 5.03 10.35
N TYR A 11 15.46 4.11 9.78
CA TYR A 11 14.42 3.39 10.51
C TYR A 11 15.00 2.10 11.12
N ASP A 12 14.84 1.90 12.43
CA ASP A 12 15.32 0.72 13.18
C ASP A 12 16.76 0.29 12.81
N PRO A 13 17.76 1.18 13.00
CA PRO A 13 19.14 0.87 12.65
C PRO A 13 19.63 -0.39 13.40
N LEU A 14 20.25 -1.30 12.67
CA LEU A 14 20.74 -2.56 13.23
C LEU A 14 21.94 -2.30 14.15
N ASN A 15 21.69 -2.22 15.46
CA ASN A 15 22.74 -2.16 16.46
C ASN A 15 23.02 -3.57 17.03
N PRO A 16 24.17 -4.20 16.71
CA PRO A 16 24.50 -5.56 17.15
C PRO A 16 24.57 -5.73 18.68
N LEU A 17 24.72 -4.65 19.45
CA LEU A 17 24.69 -4.69 20.91
C LEU A 17 23.27 -4.72 21.50
N TRP A 18 22.24 -4.36 20.72
CA TRP A 18 20.84 -4.29 21.16
C TRP A 18 19.92 -5.28 20.43
N THR A 19 20.26 -5.71 19.21
CA THR A 19 19.49 -6.69 18.43
C THR A 19 19.77 -8.12 18.90
N ARG A 20 19.12 -8.54 19.99
CA ARG A 20 19.18 -9.92 20.49
C ARG A 20 18.32 -10.92 19.70
N ASN A 21 17.35 -10.45 18.90
CA ASN A 21 16.40 -11.31 18.19
C ASN A 21 16.48 -11.13 16.67
N LYS A 22 16.88 -12.20 15.96
CA LYS A 22 16.98 -12.24 14.48
C LYS A 22 15.67 -11.91 13.75
N TRP A 23 14.51 -12.07 14.40
CA TRP A 23 13.19 -11.83 13.83
C TRP A 23 12.79 -10.35 13.74
N LEU A 24 13.41 -9.46 14.53
CA LEU A 24 13.13 -8.02 14.47
C LEU A 24 13.72 -7.34 13.23
N VAL A 25 14.71 -7.98 12.58
CA VAL A 25 15.39 -7.46 11.37
C VAL A 25 14.43 -7.32 10.18
N ASN A 26 13.30 -8.06 10.19
CA ASN A 26 12.31 -7.98 9.12
C ASN A 26 11.17 -6.99 9.41
N ASN A 27 11.20 -6.28 10.55
CA ASN A 27 10.24 -5.21 10.83
C ASN A 27 10.66 -3.96 10.07
N ARG A 28 10.17 -3.87 8.83
CA ARG A 28 10.41 -2.71 7.97
C ARG A 28 9.21 -1.80 8.03
N ASP A 29 9.47 -0.50 8.05
CA ASP A 29 8.44 0.47 7.69
C ASP A 29 8.17 0.39 6.19
N HIS A 30 7.03 -0.19 5.83
CA HIS A 30 6.66 -0.37 4.43
C HIS A 30 5.82 0.80 3.88
N ARG A 31 5.52 1.82 4.71
CA ARG A 31 4.74 3.00 4.31
C ARG A 31 5.57 3.88 3.39
N LYS A 32 4.97 4.29 2.27
CA LYS A 32 5.54 5.26 1.34
C LYS A 32 4.63 6.47 1.39
N LEU A 33 5.07 7.46 2.16
CA LEU A 33 4.32 8.67 2.46
C LEU A 33 5.21 9.88 2.20
N LEU A 34 4.72 10.80 1.39
CA LEU A 34 5.31 12.12 1.20
C LEU A 34 4.26 13.16 1.59
N VAL A 35 4.62 14.09 2.48
CA VAL A 35 3.78 15.23 2.86
C VAL A 35 4.50 16.51 2.47
N VAL A 36 3.84 17.36 1.69
CA VAL A 36 4.38 18.65 1.23
C VAL A 36 3.67 19.76 2.00
N ASP A 37 4.46 20.55 2.74
CA ASP A 37 4.04 21.71 3.54
C ASP A 37 2.88 21.47 4.53
N GLY A 38 2.61 20.21 4.87
CA GLY A 38 1.44 19.82 5.66
C GLY A 38 0.10 20.02 4.95
N LYS A 39 0.09 20.24 3.63
CA LYS A 39 -1.12 20.55 2.82
C LYS A 39 -1.50 19.48 1.81
N VAL A 40 -0.51 18.77 1.26
CA VAL A 40 -0.71 17.73 0.26
C VAL A 40 0.00 16.46 0.73
N ALA A 41 -0.68 15.31 0.64
CA ALA A 41 -0.10 14.01 0.93
C ALA A 41 -0.11 13.12 -0.31
N PHE A 42 0.95 12.33 -0.46
CA PHE A 42 1.15 11.36 -1.52
C PHE A 42 1.32 9.98 -0.90
N LEU A 43 0.50 9.01 -1.33
CA LEU A 43 0.51 7.62 -0.87
C LEU A 43 0.65 6.67 -2.06
N CYS A 44 1.55 5.69 -1.97
CA CYS A 44 1.76 4.75 -3.08
C CYS A 44 2.38 3.41 -2.66
N GLY A 45 2.50 2.50 -3.62
CA GLY A 45 3.30 1.28 -3.53
C GLY A 45 4.77 1.43 -3.98
N VAL A 46 5.17 2.55 -4.60
CA VAL A 46 6.52 2.78 -5.15
C VAL A 46 7.44 3.60 -4.24
N ASN A 47 8.73 3.26 -4.18
CA ASN A 47 9.71 4.11 -3.51
C ASN A 47 10.24 5.21 -4.44
N ILE A 48 10.96 6.18 -3.89
CA ILE A 48 11.71 7.16 -4.70
C ILE A 48 13.01 6.50 -5.16
N SER A 49 12.99 5.93 -6.37
CA SER A 49 14.18 5.31 -6.98
C SER A 49 14.07 5.31 -8.51
N LYS A 50 15.24 5.34 -9.17
CA LYS A 50 15.36 5.30 -10.63
C LYS A 50 14.69 4.07 -11.26
N VAL A 51 14.56 2.97 -10.51
CA VAL A 51 13.88 1.76 -10.99
C VAL A 51 12.39 1.99 -11.27
N TYR A 52 11.76 2.94 -10.59
CA TYR A 52 10.34 3.29 -10.75
C TYR A 52 10.11 4.44 -11.74
N SER A 53 11.16 5.04 -12.30
CA SER A 53 11.02 6.20 -13.20
C SER A 53 10.51 5.84 -14.60
N ARG A 54 10.35 4.53 -14.88
CA ARG A 54 9.75 4.02 -16.11
C ARG A 54 8.25 3.88 -15.89
N GLY A 55 7.50 4.92 -16.25
CA GLY A 55 6.04 4.93 -16.11
C GLY A 55 5.37 3.84 -16.96
N SER A 56 4.15 3.47 -16.59
CA SER A 56 3.21 2.81 -17.49
C SER A 56 2.91 3.77 -18.63
N HIS A 57 3.64 3.64 -19.74
CA HIS A 57 3.37 4.44 -20.93
C HIS A 57 1.99 4.08 -21.46
N LEU A 58 0.98 4.89 -21.11
CA LEU A 58 -0.38 4.80 -21.68
C LEU A 58 -0.40 4.99 -23.21
N PHE A 59 0.70 5.46 -23.82
CA PHE A 59 0.72 5.82 -25.25
C PHE A 59 2.00 5.45 -26.02
N LYS A 60 2.91 4.65 -25.45
CA LYS A 60 4.05 4.16 -26.22
C LYS A 60 4.37 2.72 -25.84
N ARG A 61 3.95 1.82 -26.72
CA ARG A 61 4.42 0.45 -26.86
C ARG A 61 5.90 0.46 -27.26
N GLN A 62 6.77 0.98 -26.40
CA GLN A 62 8.17 0.60 -26.46
C GLN A 62 8.25 -0.72 -25.72
N GLN A 63 8.25 -1.83 -26.47
CA GLN A 63 8.96 -3.01 -26.04
C GLN A 63 10.33 -2.51 -25.55
N SER A 64 10.59 -2.61 -24.25
CA SER A 64 11.94 -2.42 -23.76
C SER A 64 12.81 -3.33 -24.62
N LYS A 65 13.83 -2.77 -25.29
CA LYS A 65 14.77 -3.56 -26.11
C LYS A 65 15.44 -4.69 -25.30
N ASP A 66 15.33 -4.64 -23.97
CA ASP A 66 15.96 -5.53 -23.00
C ASP A 66 14.98 -6.49 -22.28
N GLY A 67 13.71 -6.60 -22.71
CA GLY A 67 12.74 -7.54 -22.10
C GLY A 67 12.28 -7.23 -20.66
N GLN A 68 12.47 -6.01 -20.17
CA GLN A 68 12.08 -5.62 -18.81
C GLN A 68 10.60 -5.23 -18.71
N ILE A 69 9.90 -5.85 -17.77
CA ILE A 69 8.46 -5.62 -17.52
C ILE A 69 8.27 -4.23 -16.88
N PRO A 70 7.33 -3.39 -17.39
CA PRO A 70 7.05 -2.08 -16.81
C PRO A 70 6.43 -2.19 -15.42
N TRP A 71 6.78 -1.26 -14.52
CA TRP A 71 6.20 -1.22 -13.17
C TRP A 71 4.80 -0.63 -13.22
N ARG A 72 3.80 -1.36 -12.70
CA ARG A 72 2.44 -0.87 -12.52
C ARG A 72 2.19 -0.68 -11.02
N ASP A 73 1.79 0.52 -10.62
CA ASP A 73 1.40 0.84 -9.26
C ASP A 73 0.27 1.88 -9.27
N THR A 74 -0.35 2.10 -8.11
CA THR A 74 -1.37 3.13 -7.91
C THR A 74 -0.84 4.16 -6.91
N HIS A 75 -0.83 5.43 -7.32
CA HIS A 75 -0.41 6.56 -6.49
C HIS A 75 -1.61 7.49 -6.28
N LEU A 76 -1.84 7.90 -5.04
CA LEU A 76 -2.85 8.87 -4.66
C LEU A 76 -2.21 10.17 -4.23
N GLN A 77 -2.65 11.28 -4.81
CA GLN A 77 -2.49 12.62 -4.25
C GLN A 77 -3.76 12.96 -3.46
N ILE A 78 -3.60 13.41 -2.22
CA ILE A 78 -4.69 13.70 -1.30
C ILE A 78 -4.52 15.10 -0.74
N GLU A 79 -5.62 15.86 -0.75
CA GLU A 79 -5.73 17.19 -0.16
C GLU A 79 -6.93 17.22 0.80
N GLY A 80 -6.91 18.18 1.72
CA GLY A 80 -7.95 18.36 2.72
C GLY A 80 -7.56 17.86 4.11
N PRO A 81 -8.52 17.81 5.06
CA PRO A 81 -8.20 17.69 6.49
C PRO A 81 -7.42 16.42 6.88
N VAL A 82 -7.60 15.32 6.13
CA VAL A 82 -6.91 14.05 6.37
C VAL A 82 -5.38 14.15 6.23
N VAL A 83 -4.86 15.17 5.53
CA VAL A 83 -3.41 15.40 5.43
C VAL A 83 -2.77 15.61 6.80
N ALA A 84 -3.49 16.20 7.77
CA ALA A 84 -3.02 16.33 9.14
C ALA A 84 -2.76 14.97 9.80
N ASP A 85 -3.56 13.93 9.50
CA ASP A 85 -3.35 12.59 10.04
C ASP A 85 -2.09 11.94 9.49
N PHE A 86 -1.86 12.08 8.17
CA PHE A 86 -0.62 11.60 7.55
C PHE A 86 0.61 12.35 8.09
N GLN A 87 0.50 13.66 8.29
CA GLN A 87 1.56 14.46 8.91
C GLN A 87 1.88 13.99 10.34
N ARG A 88 0.86 13.75 11.18
CA ARG A 88 1.06 13.17 12.52
C ARG A 88 1.73 11.81 12.44
N CYS A 89 1.34 10.97 11.48
CA CYS A 89 1.90 9.65 11.26
C CYS A 89 3.40 9.71 10.96
N PHE A 90 3.82 10.65 10.11
CA PHE A 90 5.23 10.90 9.81
C PHE A 90 5.99 11.41 11.05
N LEU A 91 5.47 12.43 11.72
CA LEU A 91 6.12 13.04 12.90
C LEU A 91 6.25 12.06 14.07
N SER A 92 5.24 11.23 14.31
CA SER A 92 5.30 10.16 15.32
C SER A 92 6.40 9.16 15.01
N THR A 93 6.59 8.83 13.72
CA THR A 93 7.68 7.94 13.28
C THR A 93 9.04 8.58 13.49
N TRP A 94 9.19 9.85 13.11
CA TRP A 94 10.40 10.64 13.34
C TRP A 94 10.79 10.65 14.83
N GLN A 95 9.83 10.94 15.71
CA GLN A 95 10.05 10.95 17.15
C GLN A 95 10.42 9.57 17.70
N ARG A 96 9.69 8.52 17.30
CA ARG A 96 9.96 7.13 17.72
C ARG A 96 11.37 6.66 17.33
N GLN A 97 11.86 7.14 16.20
CA GLN A 97 13.20 6.84 15.70
C GLN A 97 14.28 7.79 16.27
N ASN A 98 13.96 8.52 17.35
CA ASN A 98 14.85 9.48 18.02
C ASN A 98 15.41 10.56 17.08
N GLY A 99 14.60 10.98 16.10
CA GLY A 99 14.96 12.07 15.23
C GLY A 99 15.19 13.36 16.02
N PRO A 100 16.17 14.20 15.63
CA PRO A 100 16.43 15.45 16.32
C PRO A 100 15.17 16.34 16.32
N PRO A 101 14.99 17.19 17.34
CA PRO A 101 13.88 18.12 17.40
C PRO A 101 13.73 18.86 16.07
N LEU A 102 12.52 18.80 15.53
CA LEU A 102 12.16 19.62 14.39
C LEU A 102 11.92 21.03 14.93
N ALA A 103 12.44 22.05 14.23
CA ALA A 103 12.21 23.44 14.62
C ALA A 103 10.70 23.69 14.73
N GLU A 104 10.28 24.68 15.53
CA GLU A 104 8.88 25.11 15.63
C GLU A 104 8.41 25.73 14.30
N GLN A 105 8.23 24.90 13.28
CA GLN A 105 7.62 25.24 12.02
C GLN A 105 6.12 24.96 12.11
N ARG A 106 5.33 25.71 11.34
CA ARG A 106 3.89 25.46 11.14
C ARG A 106 3.68 24.18 10.32
N TYR A 107 3.94 23.01 10.90
CA TYR A 107 3.72 21.70 10.28
C TYR A 107 2.24 21.35 10.11
N PHE A 108 1.36 22.07 10.80
CA PHE A 108 -0.09 21.90 10.77
C PHE A 108 -0.76 23.21 10.32
N PRO A 109 -0.76 23.51 9.01
CA PRO A 109 -1.52 24.64 8.49
C PRO A 109 -3.03 24.42 8.68
N SER A 110 -3.82 25.48 8.57
CA SER A 110 -5.28 25.33 8.48
C SER A 110 -5.63 24.60 7.18
N LEU A 111 -6.39 23.52 7.29
CA LEU A 111 -6.82 22.70 6.16
C LEU A 111 -8.33 22.81 5.99
N SER A 112 -8.77 23.22 4.81
CA SER A 112 -10.18 23.25 4.42
C SER A 112 -10.59 21.93 3.78
N ARG A 113 -11.89 21.61 3.83
CA ARG A 113 -12.46 20.48 3.09
C ARG A 113 -12.20 20.64 1.59
N GLN A 114 -11.68 19.58 0.97
CA GLN A 114 -11.50 19.47 -0.48
C GLN A 114 -12.39 18.32 -0.99
N GLY A 115 -13.20 18.58 -2.01
CA GLY A 115 -14.10 17.58 -2.59
C GLY A 115 -15.25 17.14 -1.66
N LYS A 116 -15.89 16.04 -2.06
CA LYS A 116 -17.08 15.49 -1.38
C LYS A 116 -16.80 14.16 -0.67
N ASP A 117 -15.71 13.50 -1.01
CA ASP A 117 -15.38 12.18 -0.50
C ASP A 117 -15.05 12.21 1.00
N LEU A 118 -15.49 11.17 1.70
CA LEU A 118 -15.09 10.94 3.09
C LEU A 118 -13.81 10.10 3.09
N VAL A 119 -12.73 10.66 3.62
CA VAL A 119 -11.43 10.00 3.64
C VAL A 119 -10.99 9.79 5.09
N ARG A 120 -10.53 8.58 5.39
CA ARG A 120 -9.94 8.22 6.68
C ARG A 120 -8.52 7.68 6.48
N ALA A 121 -7.55 8.25 7.19
CA ALA A 121 -6.22 7.66 7.28
C ALA A 121 -6.24 6.44 8.21
N ILE A 122 -5.71 5.31 7.74
CA ILE A 122 -5.59 4.07 8.52
C ILE A 122 -4.11 3.65 8.51
N PRO A 123 -3.29 4.16 9.44
CA PRO A 123 -1.89 3.77 9.52
C PRO A 123 -1.76 2.38 10.16
N SER A 124 -0.88 1.55 9.61
CA SER A 124 -0.46 0.30 10.27
C SER A 124 0.51 0.62 11.41
N ALA A 125 0.21 0.18 12.64
CA ALA A 125 1.09 0.35 13.78
C ALA A 125 1.71 -0.99 14.24
N PHE A 126 2.96 -0.92 14.69
CA PHE A 126 3.80 -2.06 15.06
C PHE A 126 3.33 -2.82 16.31
N ASN A 127 2.32 -2.31 17.04
CA ASN A 127 1.90 -2.85 18.33
C ASN A 127 0.37 -2.97 18.45
N GLU A 128 -0.33 -3.13 17.32
CA GLU A 128 -1.76 -3.38 17.32
C GLU A 128 -2.03 -4.89 17.34
N ALA A 129 -2.97 -5.33 18.19
CA ALA A 129 -3.40 -6.72 18.25
C ALA A 129 -4.02 -7.21 16.93
N TYR A 130 -4.54 -6.29 16.10
CA TYR A 130 -5.17 -6.57 14.82
C TYR A 130 -4.83 -5.46 13.81
N SER A 131 -4.72 -5.82 12.53
CA SER A 131 -4.51 -4.83 11.46
C SER A 131 -5.79 -4.06 11.17
N GLN A 132 -5.85 -2.78 11.54
CA GLN A 132 -7.00 -1.92 11.22
C GLN A 132 -7.28 -1.84 9.71
N VAL A 133 -6.21 -1.86 8.89
CA VAL A 133 -6.32 -1.88 7.43
C VAL A 133 -7.04 -3.14 6.97
N TYR A 134 -6.69 -4.29 7.56
CA TYR A 134 -7.31 -5.56 7.23
C TYR A 134 -8.79 -5.59 7.63
N VAL A 135 -9.13 -5.13 8.83
CA VAL A 135 -10.52 -5.04 9.30
C VAL A 135 -11.36 -4.14 8.38
N ALA A 136 -10.82 -2.97 8.01
CA ALA A 136 -11.48 -2.05 7.08
C ALA A 136 -11.69 -2.68 5.70
N LEU A 137 -10.70 -3.43 5.20
CA LEU A 137 -10.77 -4.11 3.92
C LEU A 137 -11.82 -5.23 3.91
N ILE A 138 -11.84 -6.09 4.93
CA ILE A 138 -12.88 -7.13 5.08
C ILE A 138 -14.26 -6.49 5.18
N SER A 139 -14.41 -5.44 5.99
CA SER A 139 -15.67 -4.70 6.11
C SER A 139 -16.15 -4.17 4.75
N ALA A 140 -15.26 -3.58 3.95
CA ALA A 140 -15.58 -3.07 2.62
C ALA A 140 -16.02 -4.20 1.65
N ILE A 141 -15.36 -5.36 1.69
CA ILE A 141 -15.73 -6.53 0.88
C ILE A 141 -17.10 -7.07 1.30
N SER A 142 -17.33 -7.22 2.61
CA SER A 142 -18.57 -7.77 3.16
C SER A 142 -19.80 -6.89 2.87
N HIS A 143 -19.61 -5.57 2.72
CA HIS A 143 -20.70 -4.62 2.44
C HIS A 143 -20.75 -4.13 0.98
N ALA A 144 -19.90 -4.67 0.10
CA ALA A 144 -19.97 -4.35 -1.31
C ALA A 144 -21.32 -4.82 -1.90
N GLU A 145 -21.96 -3.94 -2.68
CA GLU A 145 -23.27 -4.19 -3.30
C GLU A 145 -23.18 -4.44 -4.82
N LYS A 146 -22.18 -3.87 -5.50
CA LYS A 146 -22.11 -3.88 -6.97
C LYS A 146 -20.85 -4.52 -7.50
N GLN A 147 -19.69 -4.03 -7.09
CA GLN A 147 -18.41 -4.44 -7.66
C GLN A 147 -17.26 -4.33 -6.67
N ILE A 148 -16.28 -5.21 -6.81
CA ILE A 148 -14.99 -5.22 -6.10
C ILE A 148 -13.88 -5.33 -7.15
N TYR A 149 -13.07 -4.28 -7.27
CA TYR A 149 -11.83 -4.31 -8.04
C TYR A 149 -10.65 -4.30 -7.09
N LEU A 150 -9.88 -5.39 -7.07
CA LEU A 150 -8.71 -5.50 -6.20
C LEU A 150 -7.45 -5.66 -7.03
N THR A 151 -6.50 -4.76 -6.83
CA THR A 151 -5.14 -4.87 -7.37
C THR A 151 -4.16 -5.04 -6.22
N ASN A 152 -3.37 -6.12 -6.21
CA ASN A 152 -2.37 -6.33 -5.17
C ASN A 152 -1.10 -7.01 -5.72
N ALA A 153 0.07 -6.63 -5.19
CA ALA A 153 1.36 -7.18 -5.57
C ALA A 153 1.59 -8.59 -4.98
N TYR A 154 1.08 -8.82 -3.77
CA TYR A 154 1.16 -10.10 -3.07
C TYR A 154 -0.22 -10.50 -2.60
N PHE A 155 -0.67 -11.67 -3.03
CA PHE A 155 -1.94 -12.22 -2.58
C PHE A 155 -1.63 -13.49 -1.76
N VAL A 156 -1.42 -13.27 -0.46
CA VAL A 156 -1.16 -14.31 0.54
C VAL A 156 -2.20 -14.14 1.66
N PRO A 157 -3.49 -14.40 1.37
CA PRO A 157 -4.56 -14.17 2.33
C PRO A 157 -4.60 -15.28 3.39
N ASP A 158 -5.21 -14.97 4.53
CA ASP A 158 -5.74 -15.97 5.46
C ASP A 158 -7.01 -16.62 4.88
N GLU A 159 -7.72 -17.43 5.67
CA GLU A 159 -8.97 -18.07 5.23
C GLU A 159 -10.16 -17.09 5.15
N GLN A 160 -10.13 -16.01 5.93
CA GLN A 160 -11.24 -15.06 6.02
C GLN A 160 -11.36 -14.21 4.75
N PHE A 161 -10.23 -13.77 4.19
CA PHE A 161 -10.24 -12.87 3.04
C PHE A 161 -10.85 -13.51 1.76
N PRO A 162 -10.47 -14.74 1.35
CA PRO A 162 -11.08 -15.40 0.19
C PRO A 162 -12.53 -15.74 0.45
N GLN A 163 -12.89 -16.14 1.68
CA GLN A 163 -14.27 -16.42 2.05
C GLN A 163 -15.15 -15.17 1.90
N ALA A 164 -14.68 -14.01 2.35
CA ALA A 164 -15.39 -12.74 2.19
C ALA A 164 -15.63 -12.39 0.71
N LEU A 165 -14.66 -12.64 -0.17
CA LEU A 165 -14.80 -12.46 -1.61
C LEU A 165 -15.81 -13.45 -2.22
N ILE A 166 -15.75 -14.73 -1.83
CA ILE A 166 -16.68 -15.77 -2.26
C ILE A 166 -18.11 -15.38 -1.85
N ASP A 167 -18.29 -14.93 -0.61
CA ASP A 167 -19.59 -14.52 -0.12
C ASP A 167 -20.11 -13.28 -0.84
N ALA A 168 -19.24 -12.33 -1.21
CA ALA A 168 -19.61 -11.21 -2.07
C ALA A 168 -20.08 -11.68 -3.45
N ALA A 169 -19.34 -12.58 -4.10
CA ALA A 169 -19.73 -13.15 -5.38
C ALA A 169 -21.07 -13.90 -5.31
N LYS A 170 -21.33 -14.65 -4.23
CA LYS A 170 -22.63 -15.31 -3.99
C LYS A 170 -23.79 -14.33 -3.85
N ARG A 171 -23.54 -13.11 -3.35
CA ARG A 171 -24.54 -12.03 -3.31
C ARG A 171 -24.79 -11.36 -4.68
N GLY A 172 -24.07 -11.77 -5.72
CA GLY A 172 -24.17 -11.18 -7.06
C GLY A 172 -23.26 -9.96 -7.29
N VAL A 173 -22.30 -9.70 -6.39
CA VAL A 173 -21.30 -8.64 -6.55
C VAL A 173 -20.28 -9.08 -7.61
N GLU A 174 -19.98 -8.21 -8.57
CA GLU A 174 -18.91 -8.45 -9.55
C GLU A 174 -17.54 -8.36 -8.86
N VAL A 175 -16.74 -9.42 -8.91
CA VAL A 175 -15.41 -9.41 -8.29
C VAL A 175 -14.32 -9.62 -9.34
N GLN A 176 -13.41 -8.65 -9.43
CA GLN A 176 -12.23 -8.71 -10.29
C GLN A 176 -10.95 -8.56 -9.47
N LEU A 177 -10.07 -9.55 -9.62
CA LEU A 177 -8.76 -9.58 -8.98
C LEU A 177 -7.67 -9.43 -10.05
N VAL A 178 -6.77 -8.48 -9.84
CA VAL A 178 -5.60 -8.23 -10.70
C VAL A 178 -4.35 -8.38 -9.86
N GLY A 179 -3.50 -9.35 -10.22
CA GLY A 179 -2.24 -9.62 -9.53
C GLY A 179 -1.09 -9.92 -10.49
N HIS A 180 0.09 -10.18 -9.94
CA HIS A 180 1.28 -10.51 -10.73
C HIS A 180 1.09 -11.84 -11.49
N ILE A 181 1.62 -11.92 -12.72
CA ILE A 181 1.46 -13.07 -13.64
C ILE A 181 1.91 -14.40 -12.99
N GLY A 182 2.90 -14.34 -12.09
CA GLY A 182 3.40 -15.49 -11.32
C GLY A 182 2.48 -16.03 -10.22
N CYS A 183 1.38 -15.34 -9.88
CA CYS A 183 0.38 -15.88 -8.94
C CYS A 183 -0.28 -17.16 -9.45
N ARG A 184 -0.18 -17.49 -10.75
CA ARG A 184 -0.65 -18.77 -11.30
C ARG A 184 0.34 -19.94 -11.11
N GLU A 185 1.61 -19.68 -10.84
CA GLU A 185 2.66 -20.72 -10.85
C GLU A 185 3.49 -20.78 -9.55
N SER A 186 3.36 -19.80 -8.64
CA SER A 186 4.12 -19.79 -7.40
C SER A 186 3.55 -20.76 -6.36
N SER A 187 4.43 -21.51 -5.71
CA SER A 187 4.22 -22.49 -4.63
C SER A 187 3.59 -21.97 -3.32
N PHE A 188 2.93 -20.81 -3.34
CA PHE A 188 2.28 -20.15 -2.19
C PHE A 188 0.75 -20.32 -2.18
N TYR A 189 0.24 -21.40 -2.77
CA TYR A 189 -1.19 -21.70 -2.80
C TYR A 189 -1.65 -22.27 -1.46
N THR A 190 -2.23 -21.43 -0.62
CA THR A 190 -3.02 -21.88 0.52
C THR A 190 -4.27 -22.63 0.04
N PRO A 191 -4.87 -23.54 0.82
CA PRO A 191 -6.13 -24.20 0.47
C PRO A 191 -7.24 -23.21 0.07
N ALA A 192 -7.31 -22.07 0.76
CA ALA A 192 -8.26 -20.99 0.49
C ALA A 192 -8.12 -20.38 -0.92
N TRP A 193 -6.91 -20.37 -1.50
CA TRP A 193 -6.71 -19.97 -2.90
C TRP A 193 -7.36 -20.94 -3.88
N GLN A 194 -7.23 -22.25 -3.63
CA GLN A 194 -7.82 -23.24 -4.52
C GLN A 194 -9.33 -23.18 -4.47
N ASP A 195 -9.91 -22.87 -3.31
CA ASP A 195 -11.36 -22.74 -3.15
C ASP A 195 -11.90 -21.50 -3.88
N LEU A 196 -11.15 -20.39 -3.85
CA LEU A 196 -11.47 -19.22 -4.66
C LEU A 196 -11.44 -19.55 -6.17
N LEU A 197 -10.40 -20.24 -6.64
CA LEU A 197 -10.30 -20.68 -8.05
C LEU A 197 -11.40 -21.69 -8.44
N ARG A 198 -11.80 -22.58 -7.53
CA ARG A 198 -12.86 -23.58 -7.75
C ARG A 198 -14.27 -23.00 -7.75
N SER A 199 -14.49 -21.86 -7.08
CA SER A 199 -15.82 -21.26 -6.88
C SER A 199 -16.45 -20.60 -8.12
N LYS A 200 -15.97 -20.90 -9.34
CA LYS A 200 -16.45 -20.35 -10.63
C LYS A 200 -16.44 -18.81 -10.68
N PHE A 201 -15.41 -18.18 -10.11
CA PHE A 201 -15.15 -16.75 -10.34
C PHE A 201 -14.96 -16.45 -11.83
N PRO A 202 -15.36 -15.26 -12.32
CA PRO A 202 -14.93 -14.78 -13.63
C PRO A 202 -13.39 -14.75 -13.69
N PRO A 203 -12.79 -14.88 -14.89
CA PRO A 203 -11.38 -15.23 -15.01
C PRO A 203 -10.51 -14.22 -14.27
N PHE A 204 -9.65 -14.71 -13.38
CA PHE A 204 -8.49 -13.96 -12.91
C PHE A 204 -7.75 -13.50 -14.17
N LEU A 205 -7.85 -12.21 -14.47
CA LEU A 205 -7.19 -11.64 -15.62
C LEU A 205 -5.71 -11.55 -15.24
N PRO A 206 -4.83 -12.40 -15.82
CA PRO A 206 -3.42 -12.10 -15.73
C PRO A 206 -3.25 -10.68 -16.27
N TYR A 207 -2.36 -9.90 -15.67
CA TYR A 207 -1.98 -8.64 -16.28
C TYR A 207 -1.43 -8.92 -17.68
N LYS A 208 -2.30 -8.85 -18.68
CA LYS A 208 -1.94 -8.70 -20.08
C LYS A 208 -1.86 -7.21 -20.25
N SER A 209 -0.72 -6.69 -20.68
CA SER A 209 -0.68 -5.33 -21.23
C SER A 209 -1.66 -5.31 -22.42
N THR A 210 -2.87 -4.85 -22.19
CA THR A 210 -3.89 -4.74 -23.24
C THR A 210 -3.42 -3.72 -24.28
N HIS A 211 -3.74 -4.04 -25.53
CA HIS A 211 -3.15 -3.61 -26.80
C HIS A 211 -2.98 -2.11 -27.05
#